data_AF-F0SNN0-F1
#
_entry.id   AF-F0SNN0-F1
#
_cell.length_a   1.000
_cell.length_b   1.000
_cell.length_c   1.000
_cell.angle_alpha   90.00
_cell.angle_beta   90.00
_cell.angle_gamma   90.00
#
_symmetry.space_group_name_H-M   'P 1'
#
loop_
_entity.id
_entity.type
_entity.pdbx_description
1 polymer ?
#
loop_
_entity_poly.entity_id
_entity_poly.type
_entity_poly.pdbx_seq_one_letter_code
_entity_poly.pdbx_strand_id
1 'polypeptide(L)'
;MHIWQPIRFELLQQIQRVPALYNAVYSLWDRENNYLTDQHTQVVIEGFPRSANTFAVFAFRHAQTVPVRIAHHIHSPTQIVTAVKLGTPAALLFRDPLAAIASLLVREEQYTIYQALRFYRNFYSPLLVLHEHYVLASFEETISDFGEVIRRINHRFETEFVTFRHSPENVETIFSTMRENYENAGLTKRQIARRASLPDAARRDLTGKILTKLCDPRYSKLLGACRDIYSTLSELHEQQRNDTGHART
;
A
#
# COMPACT_ATOMS: atom_id res chain seq x y z
N MET A 1 -18.78 6.56 -6.67
CA MET A 1 -17.80 6.72 -7.77
C MET A 1 -17.75 5.43 -8.57
N HIS A 2 -18.79 5.18 -9.35
CA HIS A 2 -18.92 4.05 -10.28
C HIS A 2 -18.95 4.62 -11.70
N ILE A 3 -18.60 3.78 -12.67
CA ILE A 3 -18.54 3.96 -14.14
C ILE A 3 -17.09 4.11 -14.64
N TRP A 4 -16.81 3.44 -15.78
CA TRP A 4 -15.62 3.43 -16.66
C TRP A 4 -14.67 2.22 -16.53
N GLN A 5 -14.97 1.22 -17.39
CA GLN A 5 -14.57 -0.18 -17.39
C GLN A 5 -13.22 -0.42 -18.17
N PRO A 6 -12.69 -1.65 -18.34
CA PRO A 6 -11.26 -2.07 -18.33
C PRO A 6 -10.22 -1.34 -19.22
N ILE A 7 -10.63 -0.59 -20.26
CA ILE A 7 -9.75 0.18 -21.15
C ILE A 7 -8.91 1.19 -20.36
N ARG A 8 -9.48 1.77 -19.30
CA ARG A 8 -8.80 2.73 -18.43
C ARG A 8 -7.71 2.10 -17.55
N PHE A 9 -7.81 0.82 -17.17
CA PHE A 9 -6.77 0.16 -16.39
C PHE A 9 -5.52 -0.07 -17.23
N GLU A 10 -5.65 -0.64 -18.43
CA GLU A 10 -4.47 -0.82 -19.30
C GLU A 10 -3.88 0.54 -19.69
N LEU A 11 -4.71 1.55 -19.99
CA LEU A 11 -4.23 2.93 -20.21
C LEU A 11 -3.52 3.52 -18.99
N LEU A 12 -4.06 3.39 -17.77
CA LEU A 12 -3.39 3.86 -16.55
C LEU A 12 -2.12 3.05 -16.25
N GLN A 13 -2.09 1.74 -16.54
CA GLN A 13 -0.91 0.88 -16.44
C GLN A 13 0.17 1.23 -17.47
N GLN A 14 -0.21 1.78 -18.62
CA GLN A 14 0.73 2.33 -19.59
C GLN A 14 1.17 3.75 -19.19
N ILE A 15 0.25 4.59 -18.73
CA ILE A 15 0.51 5.98 -18.33
C ILE A 15 1.41 6.04 -17.08
N GLN A 16 1.26 5.13 -16.12
CA GLN A 16 2.14 5.03 -14.94
C GLN A 16 3.60 4.70 -15.31
N ARG A 17 3.89 4.26 -16.55
CA ARG A 17 5.27 4.10 -17.05
C ARG A 17 5.93 5.45 -17.37
N VAL A 18 5.15 6.51 -17.47
CA VAL A 18 5.59 7.89 -17.72
C VAL A 18 5.14 8.75 -16.53
N PRO A 19 5.97 8.90 -15.48
CA PRO A 19 5.58 9.57 -14.24
C PRO A 19 4.97 10.96 -14.42
N ALA A 20 5.50 11.76 -15.37
CA ALA A 20 5.00 13.10 -15.67
C ALA A 20 3.57 13.09 -16.23
N LEU A 21 3.25 12.14 -17.12
CA LEU A 21 1.91 12.03 -17.71
C LEU A 21 0.90 11.49 -16.70
N TYR A 22 1.30 10.53 -15.86
CA TYR A 22 0.46 10.03 -14.78
C TYR A 22 0.11 11.14 -13.79
N ASN A 23 1.11 11.89 -13.33
CA ASN A 23 0.89 13.00 -12.39
C ASN A 23 0.02 14.11 -12.99
N ALA A 24 0.19 14.45 -14.27
CA ALA A 24 -0.63 15.44 -14.96
C ALA A 24 -2.09 15.01 -15.14
N VAL A 25 -2.35 13.73 -15.43
CA VAL A 25 -3.72 13.20 -15.55
C VAL A 25 -4.41 13.14 -14.18
N TYR A 26 -3.66 12.78 -13.13
CA TYR A 26 -4.21 12.62 -11.79
C TYR A 26 -4.39 13.96 -11.05
N SER A 27 -3.52 14.96 -11.28
CA SER A 27 -3.65 16.30 -10.70
C SER A 27 -4.88 17.06 -11.20
N LEU A 28 -5.41 16.70 -12.38
CA LEU A 28 -6.68 17.20 -12.89
C LEU A 28 -7.90 16.56 -12.20
N TRP A 29 -7.73 15.44 -11.49
CA TRP A 29 -8.80 14.69 -10.82
C TRP A 29 -8.79 14.81 -9.30
N ASP A 30 -7.63 15.05 -8.67
CA ASP A 30 -7.50 15.26 -7.22
C ASP A 30 -7.40 16.75 -6.89
N ARG A 31 -8.55 17.45 -6.87
CA ARG A 31 -8.60 18.90 -6.62
C ARG A 31 -8.13 19.33 -5.22
N GLU A 32 -7.96 18.39 -4.28
CA GLU A 32 -7.48 18.66 -2.92
C GLU A 32 -5.98 18.36 -2.69
N ASN A 33 -5.25 17.87 -3.71
CA ASN A 33 -3.79 17.68 -3.73
C ASN A 33 -3.15 16.83 -2.61
N ASN A 34 -3.93 16.13 -1.77
CA ASN A 34 -3.38 15.43 -0.61
C ASN A 34 -3.03 13.96 -0.87
N TYR A 35 -3.28 13.44 -2.07
CA TYR A 35 -2.93 12.06 -2.38
C TYR A 35 -1.61 11.96 -3.14
N LEU A 36 -1.28 12.95 -3.98
CA LEU A 36 -0.07 12.93 -4.81
C LEU A 36 1.17 13.46 -4.07
N THR A 37 2.33 12.89 -4.38
CA THR A 37 3.62 13.40 -3.92
C THR A 37 3.99 14.68 -4.67
N ASP A 38 4.25 15.74 -3.91
CA ASP A 38 4.74 17.04 -4.37
C ASP A 38 5.79 17.62 -3.40
N GLN A 39 6.26 18.84 -3.68
CA GLN A 39 7.29 19.56 -2.91
C GLN A 39 6.90 19.82 -1.43
N HIS A 40 5.62 19.71 -1.08
CA HIS A 40 5.10 19.97 0.25
C HIS A 40 4.74 18.67 1.00
N THR A 41 4.89 17.53 0.33
CA THR A 41 4.66 16.23 0.93
C THR A 41 5.74 15.95 1.95
N GLN A 42 5.33 15.62 3.18
CA GLN A 42 6.25 15.38 4.29
C GLN A 42 6.58 13.89 4.44
N VAL A 43 5.67 13.00 4.03
CA VAL A 43 5.92 11.55 4.01
C VAL A 43 5.04 10.86 2.96
N VAL A 44 5.57 9.81 2.35
CA VAL A 44 4.83 8.93 1.44
C VAL A 44 4.64 7.57 2.10
N ILE A 45 3.39 7.11 2.14
CA ILE A 45 3.05 5.76 2.61
C ILE A 45 2.25 5.10 1.51
N GLU A 46 2.88 4.16 0.81
CA GLU A 46 2.26 3.52 -0.35
C GLU A 46 2.68 2.07 -0.49
N GLY A 47 1.83 1.29 -1.13
CA GLY A 47 2.02 -0.13 -1.34
C GLY A 47 0.97 -0.65 -2.29
N PHE A 48 1.17 -1.85 -2.83
CA PHE A 48 0.15 -2.48 -3.67
C PHE A 48 -1.18 -2.55 -2.89
N PRO A 49 -2.35 -2.39 -3.54
CA PRO A 49 -3.63 -2.47 -2.85
C PRO A 49 -3.72 -3.66 -1.91
N ARG A 50 -4.34 -3.47 -0.74
CA ARG A 50 -4.52 -4.52 0.29
C ARG A 50 -3.24 -4.92 1.03
N SER A 51 -2.20 -4.09 0.97
CA SER A 51 -0.96 -4.22 1.77
C SER A 51 -0.95 -3.25 2.96
N ALA A 52 -2.05 -3.18 3.73
CA ALA A 52 -2.20 -2.33 4.92
C ALA A 52 -2.11 -0.79 4.74
N ASN A 53 -2.10 -0.27 3.50
CA ASN A 53 -2.04 1.18 3.21
C ASN A 53 -2.97 2.05 4.08
N THR A 54 -4.26 1.70 4.16
CA THR A 54 -5.24 2.50 4.93
C THR A 54 -4.95 2.46 6.43
N PHE A 55 -4.59 1.30 6.97
CA PHE A 55 -4.21 1.19 8.38
C PHE A 55 -2.98 2.05 8.67
N ALA A 56 -1.93 1.94 7.86
CA ALA A 56 -0.69 2.69 8.04
C ALA A 56 -0.92 4.21 8.03
N VAL A 57 -1.71 4.73 7.07
CA VAL A 57 -2.02 6.17 7.01
C VAL A 57 -2.79 6.64 8.23
N PHE A 58 -3.78 5.87 8.70
CA PHE A 58 -4.56 6.24 9.89
C PHE A 58 -3.73 6.13 11.16
N ALA A 59 -2.95 5.06 11.33
CA ALA A 59 -2.05 4.88 12.45
C ALA A 59 -0.98 5.98 12.50
N PHE A 60 -0.40 6.36 11.36
CA PHE A 60 0.55 7.46 11.28
C PHE A 60 -0.11 8.77 11.73
N ARG A 61 -1.26 9.13 11.16
CA ARG A 61 -2.00 10.35 11.50
C ARG A 61 -2.39 10.39 12.97
N HIS A 62 -2.87 9.29 13.52
CA HIS A 62 -3.26 9.18 14.92
C HIS A 62 -2.07 9.40 15.86
N ALA A 63 -0.86 9.00 15.46
CA ALA A 63 0.33 9.22 16.27
C ALA A 63 0.80 10.68 16.26
N GLN A 64 0.54 11.45 15.20
CA GLN A 64 1.08 12.80 15.08
C GLN A 64 0.32 13.81 15.95
N THR A 65 1.05 14.72 16.58
CA THR A 65 0.51 15.84 17.38
C THR A 65 0.06 17.02 16.51
N VAL A 66 0.59 17.10 15.29
CA VAL A 66 0.24 18.11 14.29
C VAL A 66 -0.13 17.43 12.97
N PRO A 67 -0.99 18.04 12.14
CA PRO A 67 -1.29 17.50 10.82
C PRO A 67 -0.02 17.38 9.96
N VAL A 68 0.21 16.18 9.41
CA VAL A 68 1.31 15.92 8.47
C VAL A 68 0.72 15.66 7.09
N ARG A 69 1.32 16.26 6.05
CA ARG A 69 0.93 16.03 4.67
C ARG A 69 1.50 14.71 4.17
N ILE A 70 0.62 13.71 4.04
CA ILE A 70 0.95 12.35 3.62
C ILE A 70 0.48 12.17 2.18
N ALA A 71 1.33 11.69 1.27
CA ALA A 71 0.90 11.16 -0.03
C ALA A 71 0.66 9.65 0.04
N HIS A 72 -0.44 9.16 -0.54
CA HIS A 72 -0.92 7.78 -0.38
C HIS A 72 -2.05 7.41 -1.37
N HIS A 73 -2.40 6.12 -1.42
CA HIS A 73 -3.59 5.55 -2.05
C HIS A 73 -3.80 5.84 -3.56
N ILE A 74 -2.76 6.22 -4.30
CA ILE A 74 -2.80 6.23 -5.77
C ILE A 74 -2.37 4.87 -6.34
N HIS A 75 -1.68 4.05 -5.53
CA HIS A 75 -1.24 2.70 -5.89
C HIS A 75 -0.43 2.66 -7.20
N SER A 76 0.42 3.67 -7.40
CA SER A 76 1.34 3.76 -8.52
C SER A 76 2.79 3.79 -8.04
N PRO A 77 3.71 3.06 -8.70
CA PRO A 77 5.14 3.16 -8.39
C PRO A 77 5.69 4.58 -8.54
N THR A 78 5.04 5.40 -9.39
CA THR A 78 5.45 6.80 -9.63
C THR A 78 5.48 7.63 -8.35
N GLN A 79 4.67 7.29 -7.35
CA GLN A 79 4.64 8.02 -6.09
C GLN A 79 5.95 7.85 -5.31
N ILE A 80 6.42 6.60 -5.16
CA ILE A 80 7.69 6.30 -4.51
C ILE A 80 8.85 6.85 -5.34
N VAL A 81 8.81 6.67 -6.68
CA VAL A 81 9.85 7.24 -7.56
C VAL A 81 9.94 8.77 -7.41
N THR A 82 8.80 9.46 -7.27
CA THR A 82 8.77 10.91 -7.07
C THR A 82 9.31 11.28 -5.69
N ALA A 83 8.96 10.53 -4.64
CA ALA A 83 9.50 10.72 -3.29
C ALA A 83 11.03 10.62 -3.27
N VAL A 84 11.59 9.58 -3.92
CA VAL A 84 13.04 9.39 -4.05
C VAL A 84 13.69 10.58 -4.74
N LYS A 85 13.10 11.09 -5.82
CA LYS A 85 13.62 12.27 -6.54
C LYS A 85 13.60 13.56 -5.72
N LEU A 86 12.63 13.70 -4.81
CA LEU A 86 12.47 14.87 -3.96
C LEU A 86 13.18 14.73 -2.61
N GLY A 87 13.76 13.57 -2.30
CA GLY A 87 14.28 13.27 -0.97
C GLY A 87 13.19 13.19 0.10
N THR A 88 11.93 12.99 -0.29
CA THR A 88 10.80 12.90 0.65
C THR A 88 10.83 11.56 1.41
N PRO A 89 10.67 11.56 2.75
CA PRO A 89 10.53 10.34 3.54
C PRO A 89 9.47 9.40 2.95
N ALA A 90 9.82 8.13 2.75
CA ALA A 90 8.93 7.18 2.10
C ALA A 90 8.96 5.80 2.76
N ALA A 91 7.78 5.19 2.88
CA ALA A 91 7.58 3.80 3.26
C ALA A 91 6.84 3.04 2.16
N LEU A 92 7.48 1.96 1.67
CA LEU A 92 6.91 1.01 0.74
C LEU A 92 6.33 -0.19 1.51
N LEU A 93 5.01 -0.26 1.58
CA LEU A 93 4.31 -1.38 2.19
C LEU A 93 4.20 -2.54 1.19
N PHE A 94 4.49 -3.75 1.65
CA PHE A 94 4.39 -4.95 0.81
C PHE A 94 3.74 -6.13 1.52
N ARG A 95 3.19 -7.05 0.74
CA ARG A 95 2.43 -8.21 1.25
C ARG A 95 2.61 -9.40 0.32
N ASP A 96 2.49 -10.61 0.86
CA ASP A 96 2.42 -11.84 0.07
C ASP A 96 1.46 -11.67 -1.13
N PRO A 97 1.91 -11.99 -2.35
CA PRO A 97 1.14 -11.74 -3.57
C PRO A 97 -0.18 -12.49 -3.60
N LEU A 98 -0.25 -13.73 -3.09
CA LEU A 98 -1.51 -14.48 -3.08
C LEU A 98 -2.54 -13.81 -2.19
N ALA A 99 -2.16 -13.44 -0.96
CA ALA A 99 -3.04 -12.77 -0.01
C ALA A 99 -3.48 -11.38 -0.52
N ALA A 100 -2.56 -10.58 -1.05
CA ALA A 100 -2.84 -9.25 -1.55
C ALA A 100 -3.76 -9.28 -2.78
N ILE A 101 -3.44 -10.11 -3.78
CA ILE A 101 -4.21 -10.23 -5.02
C ILE A 101 -5.58 -10.85 -4.77
N ALA A 102 -5.67 -11.91 -3.95
CA ALA A 102 -6.96 -12.49 -3.61
C ALA A 102 -7.86 -11.47 -2.90
N SER A 103 -7.31 -10.72 -1.93
CA SER A 103 -8.02 -9.66 -1.23
C SER A 103 -8.45 -8.52 -2.17
N LEU A 104 -7.64 -8.21 -3.20
CA LEU A 104 -7.97 -7.24 -4.23
C LEU A 104 -9.14 -7.73 -5.09
N LEU A 105 -9.07 -8.95 -5.61
CA LEU A 105 -10.09 -9.54 -6.48
C LEU A 105 -11.43 -9.76 -5.77
N VAL A 106 -11.42 -10.05 -4.46
CA VAL A 106 -12.62 -10.09 -3.62
C VAL A 106 -13.28 -8.71 -3.51
N ARG A 107 -12.48 -7.65 -3.41
CA ARG A 107 -12.97 -6.28 -3.26
C ARG A 107 -13.41 -5.67 -4.59
N GLU A 108 -12.62 -5.92 -5.62
CA GLU A 108 -12.68 -5.29 -6.94
C GLU A 108 -12.90 -6.38 -8.00
N GLU A 109 -14.15 -6.84 -8.09
CA GLU A 109 -14.57 -7.93 -8.99
C GLU A 109 -14.32 -7.62 -10.50
N GLN A 110 -14.00 -6.37 -10.81
CA GLN A 110 -13.67 -5.88 -12.16
C GLN A 110 -12.30 -6.32 -12.68
N TYR A 111 -11.35 -6.68 -11.80
CA TYR A 111 -10.03 -7.13 -12.24
C TYR A 111 -10.05 -8.60 -12.61
N THR A 112 -9.45 -8.95 -13.75
CA THR A 112 -9.09 -10.34 -14.03
C THR A 112 -7.87 -10.75 -13.20
N ILE A 113 -7.70 -12.05 -12.98
CA ILE A 113 -6.50 -12.60 -12.31
C ILE A 113 -5.21 -12.15 -13.02
N TYR A 114 -5.20 -12.18 -14.35
CA TYR A 114 -4.04 -11.78 -15.13
C TYR A 114 -3.69 -10.29 -14.94
N GLN A 115 -4.70 -9.41 -14.93
CA GLN A 115 -4.50 -7.99 -14.66
C GLN A 115 -3.98 -7.73 -13.25
N ALA A 116 -4.52 -8.41 -12.24
CA ALA A 116 -4.10 -8.23 -10.86
C ALA A 116 -2.65 -8.70 -10.62
N LEU A 117 -2.26 -9.83 -11.21
CA LEU A 117 -0.88 -10.32 -11.19
C LEU A 117 0.09 -9.38 -11.91
N ARG A 118 -0.29 -8.88 -13.11
CA ARG A 118 0.52 -7.88 -13.83
C ARG A 118 0.65 -6.60 -13.03
N PHE A 119 -0.41 -6.16 -12.37
CA PHE A 119 -0.39 -4.97 -11.53
C PHE A 119 0.61 -5.13 -10.37
N TYR A 120 0.54 -6.24 -9.63
CA TYR A 120 1.47 -6.51 -8.53
C TYR A 120 2.92 -6.44 -9.02
N ARG A 121 3.23 -7.16 -10.10
CA ARG A 121 4.55 -7.16 -10.69
C ARG A 121 4.98 -5.75 -11.12
N ASN A 122 4.14 -5.05 -11.88
CA ASN A 122 4.47 -3.72 -12.43
C ASN A 122 4.59 -2.65 -11.33
N PHE A 123 3.90 -2.81 -10.20
CA PHE A 123 3.98 -1.91 -9.07
C PHE A 123 5.33 -2.04 -8.35
N TYR A 124 5.77 -3.26 -8.02
CA TYR A 124 6.99 -3.45 -7.22
C TYR A 124 8.28 -3.52 -8.06
N SER A 125 8.25 -4.09 -9.27
CA SER A 125 9.47 -4.31 -10.07
C SER A 125 10.35 -3.05 -10.24
N PRO A 126 9.82 -1.86 -10.61
CA PRO A 126 10.66 -0.68 -10.79
C PRO A 126 11.21 -0.12 -9.47
N LEU A 127 10.65 -0.51 -8.32
CA LEU A 127 11.05 0.01 -7.02
C LEU A 127 12.23 -0.77 -6.42
N LEU A 128 12.42 -2.04 -6.80
CA LEU A 128 13.49 -2.90 -6.26
C LEU A 128 14.90 -2.27 -6.35
N VAL A 129 15.19 -1.57 -7.45
CA VAL A 129 16.49 -0.91 -7.66
C VAL A 129 16.67 0.36 -6.81
N LEU A 130 15.60 0.86 -6.19
CA LEU A 130 15.58 2.07 -5.38
C LEU A 130 15.43 1.77 -3.87
N HIS A 131 15.59 0.51 -3.46
CA HIS A 131 15.26 0.04 -2.11
C HIS A 131 16.02 0.76 -0.99
N GLU A 132 17.20 1.30 -1.25
CA GLU A 132 17.98 2.04 -0.25
C GLU A 132 17.36 3.42 0.09
N HIS A 133 16.51 3.94 -0.80
CA HIS A 133 15.91 5.28 -0.71
C HIS A 133 14.51 5.32 -0.11
N TYR A 134 14.02 4.20 0.43
CA TYR A 134 12.76 4.15 1.16
C TYR A 134 12.80 3.05 2.22
N VAL A 135 11.89 3.12 3.20
CA VAL A 135 11.73 2.08 4.21
C VAL A 135 10.78 1.00 3.69
N LEU A 136 11.21 -0.25 3.77
CA LEU A 136 10.34 -1.40 3.55
C LEU A 136 9.56 -1.71 4.83
N ALA A 137 8.29 -2.07 4.66
CA ALA A 137 7.45 -2.58 5.74
C ALA A 137 6.55 -3.70 5.23
N SER A 138 6.68 -4.88 5.83
CA SER A 138 5.77 -5.99 5.51
C SER A 138 4.37 -5.71 6.04
N PHE A 139 3.38 -6.37 5.46
CA PHE A 139 2.00 -6.30 5.93
C PHE A 139 1.91 -6.70 7.40
N GLU A 140 2.57 -7.81 7.75
CA GLU A 140 2.59 -8.39 9.09
C GLU A 140 3.17 -7.42 10.11
N GLU A 141 4.30 -6.79 9.80
CA GLU A 141 4.89 -5.77 10.67
C GLU A 141 4.01 -4.52 10.75
N THR A 142 3.49 -4.05 9.61
CA THR A 142 2.63 -2.86 9.58
C THR A 142 1.43 -2.99 10.51
N ILE A 143 0.84 -4.19 10.62
CA ILE A 143 -0.33 -4.43 11.48
C ILE A 143 0.01 -4.91 12.90
N SER A 144 1.28 -5.07 13.26
CA SER A 144 1.70 -5.58 14.58
C SER A 144 2.68 -4.66 15.31
N ASP A 145 3.53 -3.93 14.60
CA ASP A 145 4.46 -2.94 15.14
C ASP A 145 4.76 -1.82 14.12
N PHE A 146 3.74 -1.06 13.76
CA PHE A 146 3.91 0.13 12.92
C PHE A 146 4.83 1.21 13.54
N GLY A 147 5.02 1.19 14.86
CA GLY A 147 5.92 2.11 15.53
C GLY A 147 7.37 1.93 15.08
N GLU A 148 7.80 0.68 14.87
CA GLU A 148 9.14 0.39 14.35
C GLU A 148 9.33 0.86 12.90
N VAL A 149 8.28 0.79 12.07
CA VAL A 149 8.31 1.35 10.71
C VAL A 149 8.59 2.85 10.76
N ILE A 150 7.88 3.59 11.62
CA ILE A 150 8.10 5.04 11.81
C ILE A 150 9.51 5.33 12.33
N ARG A 151 10.03 4.53 13.28
CA ARG A 151 11.41 4.67 13.76
C ARG A 151 12.43 4.52 12.63
N ARG A 152 12.25 3.54 11.74
CA ARG A 152 13.12 3.38 10.57
C ARG A 152 13.02 4.55 9.59
N ILE A 153 11.83 5.14 9.41
CA ILE A 153 11.65 6.36 8.60
C ILE A 153 12.47 7.49 9.23
N ASN A 154 12.28 7.74 10.53
CA ASN A 154 13.01 8.76 11.27
C ASN A 154 14.52 8.60 11.18
N HIS A 155 15.02 7.37 11.38
CA HIS A 155 16.44 7.09 11.29
C HIS A 155 17.00 7.33 9.88
N ARG A 156 16.30 6.88 8.83
CA ARG A 156 16.80 6.96 7.44
C ARG A 156 16.73 8.38 6.86
N PHE A 157 15.73 9.15 7.23
CA PHE A 157 15.45 10.46 6.65
C PHE A 157 15.69 11.62 7.62
N GLU A 158 16.26 11.34 8.80
CA GLU A 158 16.53 12.33 9.84
C GLU A 158 15.28 13.13 10.24
N THR A 159 14.14 12.43 10.34
CA THR A 159 12.85 13.02 10.74
C THR A 159 12.49 12.71 12.19
N GLU A 160 11.54 13.46 12.74
CA GLU A 160 11.09 13.35 14.14
C GLU A 160 9.60 13.01 14.25
N PHE A 161 9.08 12.17 13.35
CA PHE A 161 7.68 11.75 13.42
C PHE A 161 7.40 10.99 14.72
N VAL A 162 6.25 11.26 15.33
CA VAL A 162 5.84 10.57 16.55
C VAL A 162 5.53 9.11 16.21
N THR A 163 6.13 8.17 16.93
CA THR A 163 5.95 6.74 16.68
C THR A 163 4.59 6.27 17.17
N PHE A 164 3.91 5.45 16.37
CA PHE A 164 2.65 4.84 16.77
C PHE A 164 2.85 3.81 17.88
N ARG A 165 2.14 3.97 19.00
CA ARG A 165 2.10 2.96 20.08
C ARG A 165 1.13 1.85 19.69
N HIS A 166 1.66 0.67 19.40
CA HIS A 166 0.86 -0.49 18.99
C HIS A 166 0.23 -1.19 20.20
N SER A 167 -0.90 -0.65 20.68
CA SER A 167 -1.72 -1.27 21.73
C SER A 167 -3.10 -1.67 21.18
N PRO A 168 -3.78 -2.67 21.79
CA PRO A 168 -5.13 -3.05 21.38
C PRO A 168 -6.11 -1.87 21.34
N GLU A 169 -6.01 -0.94 22.28
CA GLU A 169 -6.87 0.23 22.39
C GLU A 169 -6.64 1.21 21.23
N ASN A 170 -5.37 1.45 20.87
CA ASN A 170 -5.05 2.32 19.75
C ASN A 170 -5.47 1.67 18.42
N VAL A 171 -5.26 0.36 18.28
CA VAL A 171 -5.68 -0.39 17.08
C VAL A 171 -7.20 -0.36 16.91
N GLU A 172 -7.97 -0.56 17.98
CA GLU A 172 -9.44 -0.42 17.94
C GLU A 172 -9.85 1.00 17.58
N THR A 173 -9.17 2.01 18.13
CA THR A 173 -9.38 3.41 17.76
C THR A 173 -9.17 3.64 16.25
N ILE A 174 -8.11 3.08 15.67
CA ILE A 174 -7.89 3.16 14.22
C ILE A 174 -9.05 2.51 13.44
N PHE A 175 -9.48 1.31 13.84
CA PHE A 175 -10.57 0.61 13.16
C PHE A 175 -11.92 1.31 13.29
N SER A 176 -12.20 1.95 14.43
CA SER A 176 -13.42 2.73 14.62
C SER A 176 -13.42 3.97 13.74
N THR A 177 -12.33 4.74 13.70
CA THR A 177 -12.18 5.92 12.81
C THR A 177 -12.26 5.53 11.33
N MET A 178 -11.68 4.39 10.94
CA MET A 178 -11.81 3.88 9.57
C MET A 178 -13.27 3.57 9.21
N ARG A 179 -14.02 2.97 10.14
CA ARG A 179 -15.45 2.64 9.94
C ARG A 179 -16.28 3.90 9.78
N GLU A 180 -16.10 4.86 10.69
CA GLU A 180 -16.79 6.16 10.66
C GLU A 180 -16.51 6.91 9.34
N ASN A 181 -15.26 6.96 8.89
CA ASN A 181 -14.90 7.56 7.61
C ASN A 181 -15.58 6.88 6.42
N TYR A 182 -15.79 5.56 6.47
CA TYR A 182 -16.54 4.87 5.42
C TYR A 182 -18.04 5.14 5.47
N GLU A 183 -18.62 5.24 6.67
CA GLU A 183 -20.03 5.60 6.87
C GLU A 183 -20.31 7.02 6.37
N ASN A 184 -19.46 7.98 6.75
CA ASN A 184 -19.55 9.38 6.32
C ASN A 184 -19.37 9.56 4.81
N ALA A 185 -18.63 8.66 4.14
CA ALA A 185 -18.51 8.64 2.68
C ALA A 185 -19.76 8.08 1.96
N GLY A 186 -20.85 7.80 2.69
CA GLY A 186 -22.12 7.31 2.13
C GLY A 186 -22.06 5.88 1.61
N LEU A 187 -21.09 5.08 2.09
CA LEU A 187 -20.96 3.69 1.67
C LEU A 187 -22.02 2.83 2.37
N THR A 188 -22.64 1.92 1.62
CA THR A 188 -23.59 0.95 2.19
C THR A 188 -22.88 0.01 3.18
N LYS A 189 -23.62 -0.55 4.16
CA LYS A 189 -23.08 -1.56 5.09
C LYS A 189 -22.34 -2.71 4.38
N ARG A 190 -22.83 -3.14 3.22
CA ARG A 190 -22.18 -4.16 2.37
C ARG A 190 -20.84 -3.67 1.80
N GLN A 191 -20.77 -2.42 1.34
CA GLN A 191 -19.52 -1.83 0.84
C GLN A 191 -18.51 -1.60 1.98
N ILE A 192 -18.99 -1.19 3.16
CA ILE A 192 -18.16 -1.08 4.37
C ILE A 192 -17.61 -2.45 4.75
N ALA A 193 -18.45 -3.49 4.82
CA ALA A 193 -18.00 -4.87 5.09
C ALA A 193 -17.02 -5.43 4.06
N ARG A 194 -17.10 -5.00 2.80
CA ARG A 194 -16.11 -5.35 1.77
C ARG A 194 -14.78 -4.59 1.92
N ARG A 195 -14.81 -3.36 2.46
CA ARG A 195 -13.67 -2.44 2.59
C ARG A 195 -12.94 -2.59 3.93
N ALA A 196 -13.68 -2.44 5.03
CA ALA A 196 -13.27 -2.81 6.36
C ALA A 196 -13.02 -4.33 6.37
N SER A 197 -11.93 -4.77 6.99
CA SER A 197 -11.51 -6.17 7.05
C SER A 197 -12.43 -7.02 7.94
N LEU A 198 -13.75 -6.94 7.76
CA LEU A 198 -14.74 -7.66 8.56
C LEU A 198 -14.79 -9.14 8.14
N PRO A 199 -14.79 -10.07 9.11
CA PRO A 199 -14.79 -11.51 8.85
C PRO A 199 -16.20 -11.98 8.46
N ASP A 200 -16.58 -11.77 7.20
CA ASP A 200 -17.75 -12.43 6.62
C ASP A 200 -17.35 -13.84 6.17
N ALA A 201 -18.07 -14.88 6.59
CA ALA A 201 -17.83 -16.26 6.16
C ALA A 201 -17.87 -16.36 4.62
N ALA A 202 -18.77 -15.60 3.97
CA ALA A 202 -18.83 -15.51 2.51
C ALA A 202 -17.56 -14.93 1.88
N ARG A 203 -16.86 -14.03 2.59
CA ARG A 203 -15.57 -13.48 2.15
C ARG A 203 -14.48 -14.55 2.18
N ARG A 204 -14.47 -15.41 3.20
CA ARG A 204 -13.49 -16.51 3.31
C ARG A 204 -13.65 -17.49 2.15
N ASP A 205 -14.89 -17.89 1.86
CA ASP A 205 -15.18 -18.79 0.74
C ASP A 205 -14.79 -18.19 -0.61
N LEU A 206 -15.11 -16.92 -0.85
CA LEU A 206 -14.72 -16.25 -2.09
C LEU A 206 -13.20 -16.12 -2.22
N THR A 207 -12.51 -15.83 -1.11
CA THR A 207 -11.04 -15.79 -1.07
C THR A 207 -10.46 -17.16 -1.40
N GLY A 208 -10.99 -18.24 -0.81
CA GLY A 208 -10.59 -19.62 -1.11
C GLY A 208 -10.75 -19.96 -2.59
N LYS A 209 -11.91 -19.64 -3.19
CA LYS A 209 -12.16 -19.85 -4.63
C LYS A 209 -11.17 -19.09 -5.51
N ILE A 210 -10.82 -17.85 -5.15
CA ILE A 210 -9.85 -17.04 -5.91
C ILE A 210 -8.44 -17.60 -5.76
N LEU A 211 -8.04 -18.02 -4.56
CA LEU A 211 -6.74 -18.65 -4.31
C LEU A 211 -6.56 -19.92 -5.16
N THR A 212 -7.57 -20.80 -5.20
CA THR A 212 -7.55 -21.98 -6.08
C THR A 212 -7.33 -21.60 -7.54
N LYS A 213 -8.03 -20.56 -8.03
CA LYS A 213 -7.89 -20.09 -9.42
C LYS A 213 -6.54 -19.40 -9.68
N LEU A 214 -5.94 -18.74 -8.70
CA LEU A 214 -4.61 -18.10 -8.80
C LEU A 214 -3.51 -19.16 -8.98
N CYS A 215 -3.68 -20.33 -8.36
CA CYS A 215 -2.75 -21.46 -8.47
C CYS A 215 -2.93 -22.30 -9.73
N ASP A 216 -3.83 -21.91 -10.65
CA ASP A 216 -4.00 -22.58 -11.95
C ASP A 216 -2.68 -22.54 -12.75
N PRO A 217 -2.23 -23.66 -13.36
CA PRO A 217 -1.00 -23.72 -14.15
C PRO A 217 -0.85 -22.62 -15.19
N ARG A 218 -1.95 -22.10 -15.75
CA ARG A 218 -1.93 -20.99 -16.73
C ARG A 218 -1.35 -19.69 -16.18
N TYR A 219 -1.35 -19.50 -14.86
CA TYR A 219 -0.81 -18.31 -14.19
C TYR A 219 0.54 -18.56 -13.51
N SER A 220 1.02 -19.81 -13.49
CA SER A 220 2.24 -20.23 -12.79
C SER A 220 3.44 -19.32 -13.03
N LYS A 221 3.74 -18.99 -14.29
CA LYS A 221 4.87 -18.11 -14.66
C LYS A 221 4.75 -16.71 -14.06
N LEU A 222 3.56 -16.12 -14.14
CA LEU A 222 3.35 -14.74 -13.67
C LEU A 222 3.24 -14.67 -12.14
N LEU A 223 2.63 -15.68 -11.52
CA LEU A 223 2.61 -15.85 -10.07
C LEU A 223 4.01 -16.10 -9.52
N GLY A 224 4.83 -16.90 -10.20
CA GLY A 224 6.24 -17.11 -9.89
C GLY A 224 7.00 -15.78 -9.83
N ALA A 225 6.89 -14.97 -10.89
CA ALA A 225 7.52 -13.64 -10.90
C ALA A 225 7.05 -12.72 -9.74
N CYS A 226 5.77 -12.79 -9.33
CA CYS A 226 5.29 -12.02 -8.17
C CYS A 226 5.87 -12.54 -6.85
N ARG A 227 6.07 -13.86 -6.73
CA ARG A 227 6.71 -14.49 -5.55
C ARG A 227 8.19 -14.16 -5.48
N ASP A 228 8.90 -14.16 -6.60
CA ASP A 228 10.32 -13.81 -6.64
C ASP A 228 10.54 -12.36 -6.18
N ILE A 229 9.68 -11.44 -6.64
CA ILE A 229 9.65 -10.05 -6.18
C ILE A 229 9.40 -9.98 -4.67
N TYR A 230 8.42 -10.74 -4.16
CA TYR A 230 8.12 -10.77 -2.72
C TYR A 230 9.26 -11.34 -1.88
N SER A 231 9.96 -12.38 -2.35
CA SER A 231 11.17 -12.91 -1.69
C SER A 231 12.24 -11.84 -1.60
N THR A 232 12.51 -11.17 -2.73
CA THR A 232 13.50 -10.09 -2.79
C THR A 232 13.15 -8.96 -1.82
N LEU A 233 11.88 -8.52 -1.79
CA LEU A 233 11.43 -7.48 -0.86
C LEU A 233 11.55 -7.92 0.60
N SER A 234 11.28 -9.19 0.90
CA SER A 234 11.41 -9.75 2.26
C SER A 234 12.88 -9.76 2.71
N GLU A 235 13.79 -10.22 1.86
CA GLU A 235 15.24 -10.23 2.13
C GLU A 235 15.79 -8.82 2.37
N LEU A 236 15.45 -7.87 1.49
CA LEU A 236 15.82 -6.46 1.64
C LEU A 236 15.23 -5.83 2.91
N HIS A 237 13.99 -6.19 3.26
CA HIS A 237 13.34 -5.72 4.48
C HIS A 237 14.06 -6.22 5.74
N GLU A 238 14.46 -7.50 5.77
CA GLU A 238 15.25 -8.06 6.87
C GLU A 238 16.61 -7.39 7.00
N GLN A 239 17.30 -7.10 5.88
CA GLN A 239 18.53 -6.32 5.87
C GLN A 239 18.33 -4.93 6.49
N GLN A 240 17.33 -4.18 6.04
CA GLN A 240 17.01 -2.86 6.61
C GLN A 240 16.72 -2.92 8.12
N ARG A 241 16.05 -3.98 8.59
CA ARG A 241 15.79 -4.17 10.02
C ARG A 241 17.06 -4.43 10.82
N ASN A 242 17.99 -5.21 10.29
CA ASN A 242 19.25 -5.53 10.96
C ASN A 242 20.20 -4.34 11.02
N ASP A 243 20.26 -3.51 9.97
CA ASP A 243 21.11 -2.31 9.93
C ASP A 243 20.70 -1.29 11.00
N THR A 244 19.40 -1.15 11.24
CA THR A 244 18.88 -0.24 12.28
C THR A 244 19.13 -0.78 13.70
N GLY A 245 19.36 -2.09 13.85
CA GLY A 245 19.66 -2.73 15.13
C GLY A 245 21.10 -2.53 15.62
N HIS A 246 22.07 -2.39 14.69
CA HIS A 246 23.49 -2.24 15.02
C HIS A 246 23.89 -0.81 15.44
N ALA A 247 23.02 0.19 15.20
CA ALA A 247 23.20 1.55 15.74
C ALA A 247 22.80 1.67 17.22
N ARG A 248 22.40 0.56 17.87
CA ARG A 248 22.08 0.49 19.31
C ARG A 248 23.22 -0.16 20.11
N THR A 249 24.40 0.45 20.11
CA THR A 249 25.46 0.21 21.10
C THR A 249 26.22 1.48 21.37
#